data_AF-A0A9D1Q0G1-F1
#
_entry.id   AF-A0A9D1Q0G1-F1
#
_cell.length_a   1.000
_cell.length_b   1.000
_cell.length_c   1.000
_cell.angle_alpha   90.00
_cell.angle_beta   90.00
_cell.angle_gamma   90.00
#
_symmetry.space_group_name_H-M   'P 1'
#
loop_
_entity.id
_entity.type
_entity.pdbx_description
1 polymer ?
#
loop_
_entity_poly.entity_id
_entity_poly.type
_entity_poly.pdbx_seq_one_letter_code
_entity_poly.pdbx_strand_id
1 'polypeptide(L)'
;ICDSAHGAHFALRPDLFPESAVMRSDACNMSAHKTLGGLTQTAFLVCRGNVADKTDEMLDVLGTTSPNYMLLASLELCVDNAGALAGEYDRLKRFADGLRSRYACLPNADFTRVVFDCGRGRGREAAYAFYDNGAAAEKYDDRYVVFILTPFDEDKELEALERAAAAVLG
;
A
#
# COMPACT_ATOMS: atom_id res chain seq x y z
N ILE A 1 9.01 -19.03 1.87
CA ILE A 1 8.50 -17.94 1.00
C ILE A 1 7.43 -17.15 1.75
N CYS A 2 7.41 -15.83 1.61
CA CYS A 2 6.38 -14.95 2.16
C CYS A 2 5.80 -14.08 1.03
N ASP A 3 4.47 -13.93 0.99
CA ASP A 3 3.81 -12.96 0.13
C ASP A 3 3.54 -11.68 0.91
N SER A 4 4.36 -10.66 0.64
CA SER A 4 4.30 -9.33 1.23
C SER A 4 3.83 -8.31 0.19
N ALA A 5 2.87 -8.68 -0.67
CA ALA A 5 2.32 -7.83 -1.72
C ALA A 5 1.94 -6.41 -1.24
N HIS A 6 1.42 -6.29 -0.01
CA HIS A 6 1.03 -5.01 0.58
C HIS A 6 2.08 -4.39 1.52
N GLY A 7 3.18 -5.08 1.79
CA GLY A 7 4.22 -4.66 2.74
C GLY A 7 5.50 -4.13 2.09
N ALA A 8 5.48 -3.81 0.79
CA ALA A 8 6.67 -3.39 0.06
C ALA A 8 7.34 -2.13 0.64
N HIS A 9 6.54 -1.28 1.29
CA HIS A 9 6.97 -0.04 1.92
C HIS A 9 7.50 -0.19 3.35
N PHE A 10 7.33 -1.35 4.00
CA PHE A 10 7.68 -1.52 5.43
C PHE A 10 9.17 -1.31 5.70
N ALA A 11 10.03 -1.63 4.73
CA ALA A 11 11.47 -1.44 4.86
C ALA A 11 11.91 0.03 4.85
N LEU A 12 11.06 0.97 4.37
CA LEU A 12 11.42 2.37 4.22
C LEU A 12 11.45 3.13 5.55
N ARG A 13 10.60 2.74 6.50
CA ARG A 13 10.53 3.32 7.86
C ARG A 13 10.31 2.23 8.92
N PRO A 14 11.36 1.47 9.28
CA PRO A 14 11.25 0.38 10.27
C PRO A 14 10.81 0.83 11.66
N ASP A 15 10.89 2.13 11.95
CA ASP A 15 10.40 2.77 13.18
C ASP A 15 8.89 2.99 13.19
N LEU A 16 8.25 3.06 12.01
CA LEU A 16 6.80 3.33 11.88
C LEU A 16 5.99 2.11 11.44
N PHE A 17 6.62 1.15 10.77
CA PHE A 17 5.95 -0.02 10.18
C PHE A 17 6.28 -1.32 10.91
N PRO A 18 5.46 -2.38 10.71
CA PRO A 18 5.85 -3.73 11.10
C PRO A 18 7.18 -4.13 10.45
N GLU A 19 7.87 -5.08 11.08
CA GLU A 19 9.11 -5.62 10.51
C GLU A 19 8.84 -6.19 9.11
N SER A 20 9.64 -5.76 8.13
CA SER A 20 9.52 -6.26 6.75
C SER A 20 9.74 -7.77 6.70
N ALA A 21 8.85 -8.48 6.01
CA ALA A 21 8.93 -9.92 5.83
C ALA A 21 10.24 -10.37 5.16
N VAL A 22 10.88 -9.46 4.39
CA VAL A 22 12.21 -9.67 3.81
C VAL A 22 13.22 -10.13 4.87
N MET A 23 13.11 -9.64 6.10
CA MET A 23 14.03 -10.00 7.19
C MET A 23 13.93 -11.45 7.64
N ARG A 24 12.76 -12.09 7.45
CA ARG A 24 12.47 -13.43 7.99
C ARG A 24 12.22 -14.51 6.95
N SER A 25 12.28 -14.20 5.67
CA SER A 25 11.95 -15.14 4.60
C SER A 25 13.13 -15.41 3.67
N ASP A 26 13.23 -16.64 3.16
CA ASP A 26 14.19 -17.00 2.09
C ASP A 26 13.80 -16.41 0.73
N ALA A 27 12.50 -16.14 0.53
CA ALA A 27 11.95 -15.46 -0.63
C ALA A 27 10.76 -14.60 -0.20
N CYS A 28 10.74 -13.33 -0.60
CA CYS A 28 9.70 -12.35 -0.28
C CYS A 28 9.19 -11.69 -1.56
N ASN A 29 7.92 -11.88 -1.88
CA ASN A 29 7.25 -11.19 -2.99
C ASN A 29 6.62 -9.89 -2.50
N MET A 30 6.83 -8.79 -3.23
CA MET A 30 6.33 -7.45 -2.87
C MET A 30 5.78 -6.74 -4.11
N SER A 31 4.52 -6.31 -4.09
CA SER A 31 3.93 -5.59 -5.22
C SER A 31 4.31 -4.11 -5.17
N ALA A 32 5.30 -3.71 -5.98
CA ALA A 32 5.78 -2.33 -6.04
C ALA A 32 4.65 -1.36 -6.42
N HIS A 33 3.79 -1.75 -7.36
CA HIS A 33 2.66 -0.92 -7.80
C HIS A 33 1.60 -0.62 -6.74
N LYS A 34 1.59 -1.34 -5.61
CA LYS A 34 0.59 -1.10 -4.55
C LYS A 34 1.01 -0.04 -3.57
N THR A 35 2.31 0.02 -3.22
CA THR A 35 2.76 0.86 -2.10
C THR A 35 4.08 1.58 -2.33
N LEU A 36 4.76 1.38 -3.47
CA LEU A 36 6.02 2.04 -3.82
C LEU A 36 5.93 2.93 -5.07
N GLY A 37 4.74 3.06 -5.67
CA GLY A 37 4.52 3.91 -6.86
C GLY A 37 5.03 3.32 -8.17
N GLY A 38 5.30 2.02 -8.22
CA GLY A 38 5.64 1.34 -9.46
C GLY A 38 4.45 1.30 -10.42
N LEU A 39 4.71 1.19 -11.73
CA LEU A 39 3.61 1.01 -12.69
C LEU A 39 2.89 -0.31 -12.44
N THR A 40 1.57 -0.38 -12.70
CA THR A 40 0.79 -1.61 -12.60
C THR A 40 1.52 -2.79 -13.28
N GLN A 41 1.46 -3.97 -12.67
CA GLN A 41 2.22 -5.19 -13.03
C GLN A 41 3.66 -5.27 -12.50
N THR A 42 4.16 -4.26 -11.80
CA THR A 42 5.51 -4.32 -11.20
C THR A 42 5.52 -4.94 -9.79
N ALA A 43 6.57 -5.71 -9.51
CA ALA A 43 6.83 -6.35 -8.23
C ALA A 43 8.34 -6.56 -8.01
N PHE A 44 8.75 -6.67 -6.75
CA PHE A 44 10.08 -7.13 -6.34
C PHE A 44 9.96 -8.54 -5.74
N LEU A 45 10.86 -9.44 -6.16
CA LEU A 45 11.06 -10.73 -5.51
C LEU A 45 12.46 -10.72 -4.89
N VAL A 46 12.53 -10.71 -3.56
CA VAL A 46 13.79 -10.72 -2.82
C VAL A 46 14.07 -12.15 -2.37
N CYS A 47 15.14 -12.76 -2.87
CA CYS A 47 15.56 -14.12 -2.54
C CYS A 47 16.91 -14.14 -1.81
N ARG A 48 17.13 -15.16 -0.97
CA ARG A 48 18.36 -15.35 -0.20
C ARG A 48 18.90 -16.78 -0.38
N GLY A 49 20.22 -16.91 -0.36
CA GLY A 49 20.92 -18.20 -0.45
C GLY A 49 20.54 -18.99 -1.71
N ASN A 50 20.49 -20.32 -1.60
CA ASN A 50 20.25 -21.24 -2.72
C ASN A 50 18.86 -21.11 -3.39
N VAL A 51 17.97 -20.26 -2.85
CA VAL A 51 16.67 -19.97 -3.48
C VAL A 51 16.83 -18.98 -4.64
N ALA A 52 17.88 -18.15 -4.64
CA ALA A 52 18.14 -17.20 -5.72
C ALA A 52 18.41 -17.92 -7.05
N ASP A 53 19.34 -18.88 -7.07
CA ASP A 53 19.71 -19.60 -8.30
C ASP A 53 18.50 -20.31 -8.95
N LYS A 54 17.68 -20.98 -8.15
CA LYS A 54 16.44 -21.62 -8.63
C LYS A 54 15.40 -20.61 -9.11
N THR A 55 15.41 -19.41 -8.56
CA THR A 55 14.49 -18.34 -8.97
C THR A 55 14.88 -17.80 -10.33
N ASP A 56 16.17 -17.59 -10.58
CA ASP A 56 16.68 -17.18 -11.89
C ASP A 56 16.34 -18.21 -12.98
N GLU A 57 16.56 -19.51 -12.72
CA GLU A 57 16.15 -20.58 -13.63
C GLU A 57 14.65 -20.54 -13.95
N MET A 58 13.81 -20.24 -12.95
CA MET A 58 12.35 -20.16 -13.15
C MET A 58 11.92 -18.87 -13.82
N LEU A 59 12.67 -17.78 -13.68
CA LEU A 59 12.43 -16.53 -14.41
C LEU A 59 12.68 -16.72 -15.92
N ASP A 60 13.63 -17.56 -16.32
CA ASP A 60 13.82 -17.92 -17.73
C ASP A 60 12.62 -18.71 -18.31
N VAL A 61 11.92 -19.48 -17.47
CA VAL A 61 10.76 -20.28 -17.88
C VAL A 61 9.46 -19.46 -17.88
N LEU A 62 9.24 -18.65 -16.83
CA LEU A 62 7.98 -17.94 -16.59
C LEU A 62 8.00 -16.50 -17.10
N GLY A 63 9.18 -15.92 -17.25
CA GLY A 63 9.39 -14.57 -17.73
C GLY A 63 9.22 -14.47 -19.23
N THR A 64 8.89 -13.26 -19.68
CA THR A 64 9.00 -12.91 -21.10
C THR A 64 10.46 -12.72 -21.47
N THR A 65 10.87 -13.21 -22.65
CA THR A 65 12.20 -12.91 -23.21
C THR A 65 12.34 -11.45 -23.67
N SER A 66 11.24 -10.70 -23.66
CA SER A 66 11.15 -9.27 -24.03
C SER A 66 10.48 -8.50 -22.90
N PRO A 67 11.19 -8.22 -21.79
CA PRO A 67 10.61 -7.49 -20.67
C PRO A 67 10.24 -6.06 -21.09
N ASN A 68 9.18 -5.53 -20.48
CA ASN A 68 8.79 -4.15 -20.72
C ASN A 68 9.74 -3.22 -19.95
N TYR A 69 10.64 -2.57 -20.68
CA TYR A 69 11.64 -1.66 -20.11
C TYR A 69 11.04 -0.47 -19.36
N MET A 70 9.82 -0.02 -19.68
CA MET A 70 9.13 1.02 -18.90
C MET A 70 8.74 0.53 -17.51
N LEU A 71 8.33 -0.75 -17.39
CA LEU A 71 8.04 -1.35 -16.09
C LEU A 71 9.32 -1.52 -15.27
N LEU A 72 10.41 -1.97 -15.91
CA LEU A 72 11.72 -2.09 -15.26
C LEU A 72 12.27 -0.73 -14.80
N ALA A 73 12.21 0.30 -15.65
CA ALA A 73 12.60 1.66 -15.27
C ALA A 73 11.75 2.19 -14.11
N SER A 74 10.44 1.88 -14.07
CA SER A 74 9.60 2.29 -12.95
C SER A 74 9.99 1.60 -11.62
N LEU A 75 10.49 0.36 -11.67
CA LEU A 75 11.01 -0.32 -10.48
C LEU A 75 12.31 0.33 -10.00
N GLU A 76 13.21 0.70 -10.90
CA GLU A 76 14.44 1.42 -10.57
C GLU A 76 14.13 2.76 -9.89
N LEU A 77 13.17 3.52 -10.44
CA LEU A 77 12.69 4.77 -9.84
C LEU A 77 12.07 4.57 -8.44
N CYS A 78 11.41 3.44 -8.16
CA CYS A 78 10.94 3.15 -6.81
C CYS A 78 12.10 3.04 -5.80
N VAL A 79 13.21 2.43 -6.22
CA VAL A 79 14.41 2.28 -5.38
C VAL A 79 15.11 3.63 -5.21
N ASP A 80 15.30 4.38 -6.29
CA ASP A 80 15.96 5.69 -6.26
C ASP A 80 15.21 6.70 -5.38
N ASN A 81 13.87 6.66 -5.41
CA ASN A 81 13.03 7.57 -4.63
C ASN A 81 12.77 7.11 -3.20
N ALA A 82 13.26 5.93 -2.78
CA ALA A 82 12.96 5.34 -1.48
C ALA A 82 13.20 6.30 -0.30
N GLY A 83 14.29 7.07 -0.34
CA GLY A 83 14.61 8.05 0.70
C GLY A 83 13.64 9.24 0.76
N ALA A 84 13.20 9.74 -0.40
CA ALA A 84 12.20 10.81 -0.46
C ALA A 84 10.84 10.32 0.05
N LEU A 85 10.41 9.13 -0.39
CA LEU A 85 9.18 8.49 0.07
C LEU A 85 9.18 8.27 1.59
N ALA A 86 10.33 7.91 2.17
CA ALA A 86 10.47 7.70 3.61
C ALA A 86 10.16 8.96 4.44
N GLY A 87 10.44 10.16 3.90
CA GLY A 87 10.18 11.45 4.53
C GLY A 87 8.69 11.82 4.59
N GLU A 88 7.87 11.26 3.71
CA GLU A 88 6.44 11.56 3.62
C GLU A 88 5.61 10.83 4.69
N TYR A 89 6.11 9.73 5.24
CA TYR A 89 5.35 8.90 6.17
C TYR A 89 4.98 9.60 7.48
N ASP A 90 5.78 10.56 7.95
CA ASP A 90 5.41 11.32 9.16
C ASP A 90 4.19 12.22 8.90
N ARG A 91 4.05 12.77 7.69
CA ARG A 91 2.87 13.55 7.25
C ARG A 91 1.65 12.65 7.19
N LEU A 92 1.76 11.51 6.49
CA LEU A 92 0.68 10.55 6.36
C LEU A 92 0.25 9.97 7.72
N LYS A 93 1.20 9.71 8.61
CA LYS A 93 0.90 9.22 9.95
C LYS A 93 0.07 10.22 10.76
N ARG A 94 0.46 11.50 10.76
CA ARG A 94 -0.33 12.56 11.41
C ARG A 94 -1.75 12.63 10.84
N PHE A 95 -1.88 12.54 9.52
CA PHE A 95 -3.18 12.54 8.85
C PHE A 95 -4.05 11.32 9.25
N ALA A 96 -3.49 10.11 9.17
CA ALA A 96 -4.18 8.87 9.56
C ALA A 96 -4.62 8.88 11.03
N ASP A 97 -3.74 9.32 11.94
CA ASP A 97 -4.05 9.45 13.37
C ASP A 97 -5.16 10.49 13.60
N GLY A 98 -5.18 11.58 12.83
CA GLY A 98 -6.25 12.58 12.83
C GLY A 98 -7.60 12.05 12.35
N LEU A 99 -7.64 11.14 11.37
CA LEU A 99 -8.88 10.46 10.98
C LEU A 99 -9.33 9.48 12.07
N ARG A 100 -8.41 8.69 12.63
CA ARG A 100 -8.69 7.68 13.66
C ARG A 100 -9.14 8.28 15.00
N SER A 101 -8.82 9.55 15.28
CA SER A 101 -9.31 10.25 16.47
C SER A 101 -10.73 10.79 16.32
N ARG A 102 -11.23 10.94 15.08
CA ARG A 102 -12.54 11.49 14.77
C ARG A 102 -13.58 10.44 14.38
N TYR A 103 -13.15 9.37 13.73
CA TYR A 103 -14.04 8.34 13.18
C TYR A 103 -13.70 6.96 13.74
N ALA A 104 -14.72 6.10 13.79
CA ALA A 104 -14.53 4.70 14.17
C ALA A 104 -13.71 3.98 13.10
N CYS A 105 -12.57 3.41 13.49
CA CYS A 105 -11.68 2.69 12.61
C CYS A 105 -11.27 1.34 13.21
N LEU A 106 -11.08 0.32 12.37
CA LEU A 106 -10.52 -0.96 12.78
C LEU A 106 -9.02 -0.80 13.08
N PRO A 107 -8.55 -1.09 14.32
CA PRO A 107 -7.14 -1.01 14.66
C PRO A 107 -6.30 -2.00 13.85
N ASN A 108 -5.13 -1.58 13.41
CA ASN A 108 -4.19 -2.41 12.66
C ASN A 108 -2.75 -1.86 12.79
N ALA A 109 -1.77 -2.67 12.40
CA ALA A 109 -0.35 -2.36 12.59
C ALA A 109 0.26 -1.45 11.49
N ASP A 110 -0.42 -1.28 10.36
CA ASP A 110 0.03 -0.44 9.24
C ASP A 110 -0.79 0.86 9.23
N PHE A 111 -0.22 1.96 9.71
CA PHE A 111 -0.98 3.20 9.85
C PHE A 111 -1.54 3.73 8.51
N THR A 112 -0.94 3.35 7.37
CA THR A 112 -1.41 3.76 6.05
C THR A 112 -2.72 3.09 5.66
N ARG A 113 -3.11 2.02 6.35
CA ARG A 113 -4.41 1.36 6.20
C ARG A 113 -5.43 2.05 7.09
N VAL A 114 -6.18 2.97 6.50
CA VAL A 114 -7.33 3.59 7.15
C VAL A 114 -8.55 2.71 6.86
N VAL A 115 -9.04 2.03 7.88
CA VAL A 115 -10.15 1.09 7.77
C VAL A 115 -11.32 1.65 8.56
N PHE A 116 -12.20 2.38 7.89
CA PHE A 116 -13.39 2.96 8.52
C PHE A 116 -14.39 1.86 8.88
N ASP A 117 -14.87 1.88 10.12
CA ASP A 117 -15.96 1.03 10.59
C ASP A 117 -17.29 1.74 10.34
N CYS A 118 -17.93 1.37 9.23
CA CYS A 118 -19.21 1.93 8.84
C CYS A 118 -20.38 1.23 9.54
N GLY A 119 -20.17 0.20 10.36
CA GLY A 119 -21.23 -0.65 10.92
C GLY A 119 -21.79 -1.67 9.92
N ARG A 120 -22.26 -2.82 10.44
CA ARG A 120 -22.75 -3.94 9.62
C ARG A 120 -23.89 -3.51 8.69
N GLY A 121 -23.90 -4.04 7.47
CA GLY A 121 -24.88 -3.70 6.42
C GLY A 121 -24.62 -2.39 5.68
N ARG A 122 -23.64 -1.57 6.11
CA ARG A 122 -23.45 -0.20 5.59
C ARG A 122 -22.17 -0.01 4.76
N GLY A 123 -21.24 -0.96 4.77
CA GLY A 123 -19.93 -0.79 4.13
C GLY A 123 -20.01 -0.53 2.62
N ARG A 124 -20.91 -1.20 1.90
CA ARG A 124 -21.12 -0.97 0.46
C ARG A 124 -21.66 0.41 0.14
N GLU A 125 -22.72 0.84 0.83
CA GLU A 125 -23.33 2.16 0.62
C GLU A 125 -22.33 3.27 0.98
N ALA A 126 -21.63 3.12 2.10
CA ALA A 126 -20.57 4.04 2.51
C ALA A 126 -19.46 4.13 1.45
N ALA A 127 -19.00 3.01 0.90
CA ALA A 127 -17.97 3.02 -0.14
C ALA A 127 -18.37 3.78 -1.40
N TYR A 128 -19.64 3.65 -1.84
CA TYR A 128 -20.14 4.45 -2.96
C TYR A 128 -20.29 5.93 -2.58
N ALA A 129 -20.78 6.22 -1.37
CA ALA A 129 -20.88 7.60 -0.91
C ALA A 129 -19.50 8.27 -0.81
N PHE A 130 -18.46 7.54 -0.38
CA PHE A 130 -17.08 8.01 -0.42
C PHE A 130 -16.64 8.33 -1.85
N TYR A 131 -16.93 7.43 -2.80
CA TYR A 131 -16.59 7.62 -4.21
C TYR A 131 -17.28 8.84 -4.81
N ASP A 132 -18.58 9.02 -4.53
CA ASP A 132 -19.37 10.18 -4.99
C ASP A 132 -18.85 11.50 -4.39
N ASN A 133 -18.19 11.44 -3.23
CA ASN A 133 -17.51 12.57 -2.60
C ASN A 133 -16.02 12.68 -2.99
N GLY A 134 -15.57 11.95 -4.02
CA GLY A 134 -14.24 12.07 -4.61
C GLY A 134 -13.14 11.25 -3.93
N ALA A 135 -13.50 10.28 -3.09
CA ALA A 135 -12.55 9.40 -2.41
C ALA A 135 -12.79 7.93 -2.81
N ALA A 136 -11.91 7.37 -3.63
CA ALA A 136 -12.01 5.97 -4.05
C ALA A 136 -11.43 5.04 -2.99
N ALA A 137 -12.26 4.13 -2.45
CA ALA A 137 -11.79 3.09 -1.56
C ALA A 137 -11.05 1.98 -2.32
N GLU A 138 -10.01 1.42 -1.71
CA GLU A 138 -9.30 0.23 -2.23
C GLU A 138 -10.22 -1.00 -2.22
N LYS A 139 -10.96 -1.18 -1.12
CA LYS A 139 -11.86 -2.30 -0.90
C LYS A 139 -12.91 -1.91 0.13
N TYR A 140 -14.06 -2.59 0.08
CA TYR A 140 -15.03 -2.59 1.15
C TYR A 140 -15.59 -3.98 1.37
N ASP A 141 -16.19 -4.21 2.54
CA ASP A 141 -17.06 -5.35 2.80
C ASP A 141 -18.42 -4.88 3.36
N ASP A 142 -19.16 -5.75 4.04
CA ASP A 142 -20.46 -5.41 4.63
C ASP A 142 -20.39 -4.33 5.72
N ARG A 143 -19.22 -4.15 6.35
CA ARG A 143 -19.02 -3.27 7.51
C ARG A 143 -17.92 -2.23 7.30
N TYR A 144 -16.83 -2.60 6.66
CA TYR A 144 -15.60 -1.80 6.60
C TYR A 144 -15.36 -1.24 5.22
N VAL A 145 -14.80 -0.03 5.17
CA VAL A 145 -14.26 0.60 3.97
C VAL A 145 -12.77 0.86 4.18
N VAL A 146 -11.95 0.39 3.25
CA VAL A 146 -10.49 0.40 3.35
C VAL A 146 -9.91 1.40 2.36
N PHE A 147 -9.10 2.31 2.88
CA PHE A 147 -8.25 3.22 2.11
C PHE A 147 -6.78 2.87 2.37
N ILE A 148 -5.95 3.13 1.35
CA ILE A 148 -4.50 3.03 1.44
C ILE A 148 -3.96 4.44 1.25
N LEU A 149 -3.25 4.94 2.25
CA LEU A 149 -2.47 6.16 2.11
C LEU A 149 -1.09 5.80 1.54
N THR A 150 -0.64 6.58 0.59
CA THR A 150 0.66 6.42 -0.06
C THR A 150 1.40 7.76 -0.06
N PRO A 151 2.74 7.75 -0.11
CA PRO A 151 3.52 8.98 -0.26
C PRO A 151 3.20 9.79 -1.52
N PHE A 152 2.41 9.23 -2.45
CA PHE A 152 1.98 9.87 -3.69
C PHE A 152 0.64 10.60 -3.55
N ASP A 153 -0.06 10.44 -2.41
CA ASP A 153 -1.24 11.24 -2.11
C ASP A 153 -0.79 12.67 -1.76
N GLU A 154 -1.17 13.62 -2.61
CA GLU A 154 -0.92 15.04 -2.36
C GLU A 154 -1.97 15.58 -1.38
N ASP A 155 -1.76 16.81 -0.91
CA ASP A 155 -2.67 17.43 0.07
C ASP A 155 -4.12 17.48 -0.45
N LYS A 156 -4.32 17.66 -1.77
CA LYS A 156 -5.66 17.67 -2.39
C LYS A 156 -6.38 16.32 -2.26
N GLU A 157 -5.68 15.19 -2.41
CA GLU A 157 -6.25 13.84 -2.23
C GLU A 157 -6.58 13.57 -0.76
N LEU A 158 -5.67 13.95 0.15
CA LEU A 158 -5.87 13.80 1.59
C LEU A 158 -7.06 14.63 2.07
N GLU A 159 -7.17 15.89 1.63
CA GLU A 159 -8.32 16.73 1.91
C GLU A 159 -9.62 16.18 1.30
N ALA A 160 -9.56 15.57 0.10
CA ALA A 160 -10.74 14.94 -0.50
C ALA A 160 -11.23 13.76 0.36
N LEU A 161 -10.31 12.92 0.85
CA LEU A 161 -10.64 11.84 1.77
C LEU A 161 -11.23 12.36 3.09
N GLU A 162 -10.66 13.43 3.65
CA GLU A 162 -11.17 14.05 4.88
C GLU A 162 -12.59 14.63 4.69
N ARG A 163 -12.83 15.36 3.60
CA ARG A 163 -14.16 15.88 3.26
C ARG A 163 -15.16 14.74 3.05
N ALA A 164 -14.77 13.70 2.32
CA ALA A 164 -15.63 12.54 2.11
C ALA A 164 -15.94 11.82 3.43
N ALA A 165 -14.95 11.64 4.31
CA ALA A 165 -15.18 11.05 5.64
C ALA A 165 -16.15 11.89 6.48
N ALA A 166 -16.04 13.22 6.45
CA ALA A 166 -16.97 14.11 7.13
C ALA A 166 -18.39 14.02 6.57
N ALA A 167 -18.56 13.86 5.25
CA ALA A 167 -19.86 13.75 4.62
C ALA A 167 -20.54 12.37 4.83
N VAL A 168 -19.74 11.30 4.89
CA VAL A 168 -20.25 9.91 4.95
C VAL A 168 -20.38 9.39 6.38
N LEU A 169 -19.50 9.83 7.29
CA LEU A 169 -19.39 9.28 8.65
C LEU A 169 -19.74 10.29 9.77
N GLY A 170 -19.83 11.59 9.44
CA GLY A 170 -20.24 12.66 10.35
C GLY A 170 -21.75 12.71 10.54
#